data_AF-A0A120FPG0-F1
#
_entry.id   AF-A0A120FPG0-F1
#
_cell.length_a   1.000
_cell.length_b   1.000
_cell.length_c   1.000
_cell.angle_alpha   90.00
_cell.angle_beta   90.00
_cell.angle_gamma   90.00
#
_symmetry.space_group_name_H-M   'P 1'
#
loop_
_entity.id
_entity.type
_entity.pdbx_description
1 polymer ?
#
loop_
_entity_poly.entity_id
_entity_poly.type
_entity_poly.pdbx_seq_one_letter_code
_entity_poly.pdbx_strand_id
1 'polypeptide(L)'
;MAVGSSEGEFNRFLALSKQIGTDILKTQGAGGNTSLKDGDTMWVKASGTWLAQAGDRDIMVPVRVAPLVQALRKGDQRAEKATDFVIASLNTSGLRPSIETSFHAALPQAVVAHYHCVNSIALSVLKDRDRLLKARLDVTGLNWVTVPYRRPGTPLAREVDLAATTRPDVLVLYNHGIIIAGATIDEIARRIEQVSAALEMPERQVPSPSIETLERLSRDSSYSPANDIESHQLALSQESVRLATAGSMYPDHVIFLGVKIGLLDADQSLSAYLESLALTGEGPPKMIIVPGSGVLLSNELTAGGQAMARCLAEVVARIPDDSDVNYLSEADEYELTNWEAEQYRQALDRGAVTS
;
A
#
# COMPACT_ATOMS: atom_id res chain seq x y z
N MET A 1 -30.06 26.60 11.73
CA MET A 1 -29.96 25.14 11.99
C MET A 1 -29.16 24.46 10.88
N ALA A 2 -27.85 24.70 10.79
CA ALA A 2 -27.00 24.12 9.73
C ALA A 2 -25.53 23.89 10.16
N VAL A 3 -25.25 23.84 11.47
CA VAL A 3 -23.87 23.63 11.98
C VAL A 3 -23.62 22.15 12.30
N GLY A 4 -24.66 21.32 12.40
CA GLY A 4 -24.53 19.91 12.77
C GLY A 4 -24.43 18.90 11.62
N SER A 5 -24.74 19.29 10.37
CA SER A 5 -24.77 18.33 9.26
C SER A 5 -23.38 18.02 8.71
N SER A 6 -22.50 19.02 8.59
CA SER A 6 -21.13 18.84 8.09
C SER A 6 -20.21 18.18 9.11
N GLU A 7 -20.32 18.55 10.39
CA GLU A 7 -19.55 17.92 11.46
C GLU A 7 -19.96 16.44 11.65
N GLY A 8 -21.26 16.15 11.56
CA GLY A 8 -21.77 14.77 11.59
C GLY A 8 -21.29 13.94 10.39
N GLU A 9 -21.29 14.51 9.19
CA GLU A 9 -20.78 13.85 7.98
C GLU A 9 -19.27 13.58 8.05
N PHE A 10 -18.48 14.56 8.50
CA PHE A 10 -17.05 14.40 8.67
C PHE A 10 -16.71 13.31 9.71
N ASN A 11 -17.43 13.27 10.83
CA ASN A 11 -17.24 12.21 11.82
C ASN A 11 -17.58 10.81 11.28
N ARG A 12 -18.61 10.69 10.43
CA ARG A 12 -18.91 9.43 9.73
C ARG A 12 -17.80 9.03 8.75
N PHE A 13 -17.22 10.01 8.07
CA PHE A 13 -16.08 9.78 7.17
C PHE A 13 -14.83 9.31 7.94
N LEU A 14 -14.55 9.90 9.10
CA LEU A 14 -13.47 9.46 9.99
C LEU A 14 -13.72 8.03 10.51
N ALA A 15 -14.96 7.70 10.88
CA ALA A 15 -15.33 6.35 11.31
C ALA A 15 -15.11 5.30 10.21
N LEU A 16 -15.55 5.58 8.98
CA LEU A 16 -15.29 4.71 7.82
C LEU A 16 -13.78 4.56 7.56
N SER A 17 -13.03 5.67 7.63
CA SER A 17 -11.57 5.67 7.46
C SER A 17 -10.89 4.79 8.51
N LYS A 18 -11.30 4.90 9.78
CA LYS A 18 -10.81 4.05 10.88
C LYS A 18 -11.12 2.59 10.64
N GLN A 19 -12.36 2.25 10.26
CA GLN A 19 -12.77 0.88 9.96
C GLN A 19 -11.91 0.24 8.86
N ILE A 20 -11.65 0.97 7.77
CA ILE A 20 -10.77 0.52 6.67
C ILE A 20 -9.32 0.35 7.17
N GLY A 21 -8.87 1.25 8.05
CA GLY A 21 -7.52 1.25 8.59
C GLY A 21 -7.24 0.17 9.64
N THR A 22 -8.26 -0.29 10.38
CA THR A 22 -8.12 -1.32 11.42
C THR A 22 -8.16 -2.74 10.89
N ASP A 23 -8.61 -2.94 9.66
CA ASP A 23 -8.63 -4.25 9.01
C ASP A 23 -7.31 -4.49 8.26
N ILE A 24 -6.50 -5.40 8.78
CA ILE A 24 -5.19 -5.75 8.21
C ILE A 24 -5.27 -6.37 6.82
N LEU A 25 -6.42 -6.89 6.39
CA LEU A 25 -6.61 -7.37 5.02
C LEU A 25 -6.94 -6.24 4.04
N LYS A 26 -7.25 -5.04 4.55
CA LYS A 26 -7.52 -3.84 3.75
C LYS A 26 -6.36 -2.86 3.77
N THR A 27 -5.82 -2.54 4.96
CA THR A 27 -4.79 -1.51 5.12
C THR A 27 -3.70 -1.97 6.07
N GLN A 28 -2.44 -1.78 5.71
CA GLN A 28 -1.29 -2.15 6.54
C GLN A 28 -0.40 -0.92 6.77
N GLY A 29 -0.13 -0.63 8.04
CA GLY A 29 0.67 0.52 8.44
C GLY A 29 0.13 1.85 7.90
N ALA A 30 1.00 2.59 7.19
CA ALA A 30 0.68 3.90 6.63
C ALA A 30 0.13 3.86 5.19
N GLY A 31 0.00 2.66 4.60
CA GLY A 31 -0.56 2.44 3.27
C GLY A 31 -2.02 2.83 3.16
N GLY A 32 -2.54 2.92 1.94
CA GLY A 32 -3.90 3.41 1.67
C GLY A 32 -4.11 4.88 2.05
N ASN A 33 -5.25 5.45 1.66
CA ASN A 33 -5.69 6.79 2.03
C ASN A 33 -7.17 6.99 1.69
N THR A 34 -7.85 7.84 2.47
CA THR A 34 -9.23 8.24 2.19
C THR A 34 -9.32 9.75 1.97
N SER A 35 -10.33 10.19 1.22
CA SER A 35 -10.65 11.60 1.08
C SER A 35 -12.14 11.89 1.04
N LEU A 36 -12.52 13.07 1.51
CA LEU A 36 -13.86 13.65 1.41
C LEU A 36 -13.77 15.03 0.77
N LYS A 37 -14.52 15.27 -0.32
CA LYS A 37 -14.68 16.58 -0.95
C LYS A 37 -15.92 17.28 -0.42
N ASP A 38 -15.76 18.55 -0.07
CA ASP A 38 -16.83 19.49 0.27
C ASP A 38 -16.57 20.82 -0.45
N GLY A 39 -17.35 21.09 -1.50
CA GLY A 39 -17.10 22.19 -2.44
C GLY A 39 -15.72 22.10 -3.11
N ASP A 40 -14.93 23.18 -3.00
CA ASP A 40 -13.58 23.27 -3.55
C ASP A 40 -12.49 22.69 -2.63
N THR A 41 -12.87 22.22 -1.44
CA THR A 41 -11.96 21.66 -0.45
C THR A 41 -12.06 20.14 -0.45
N MET A 42 -10.91 19.48 -0.37
CA MET A 42 -10.84 18.05 -0.13
C MET A 42 -10.01 17.78 1.12
N TRP A 43 -10.57 17.02 2.05
CA TRP A 43 -9.89 16.50 3.22
C TRP A 43 -9.31 15.13 2.86
N VAL A 44 -8.01 14.94 3.01
CA VAL A 44 -7.32 13.71 2.61
C VAL A 44 -6.33 13.26 3.67
N LYS A 45 -6.14 11.94 3.83
CA LYS A 45 -5.17 11.40 4.79
C LYS A 45 -3.79 12.04 4.63
N ALA A 46 -3.17 12.40 5.75
CA ALA A 46 -1.79 12.83 5.82
C ALA A 46 -0.79 11.72 5.44
N SER A 47 0.38 12.12 4.95
CA SER A 47 1.49 11.20 4.72
C SER A 47 2.05 10.68 6.06
N GLY A 48 2.45 9.40 6.10
CA GLY A 48 3.03 8.75 7.27
C GLY A 48 2.08 8.43 8.43
N THR A 49 0.81 8.83 8.37
CA THR A 49 -0.22 8.48 9.36
C THR A 49 -0.97 7.21 8.99
N TRP A 50 -1.62 6.58 9.97
CA TRP A 50 -2.36 5.33 9.76
C TRP A 50 -3.86 5.64 9.74
N LEU A 51 -4.60 5.07 8.78
CA LEU A 51 -6.06 5.22 8.74
C LEU A 51 -6.74 4.77 10.03
N ALA A 52 -6.17 3.77 10.72
CA ALA A 52 -6.64 3.28 12.02
C ALA A 52 -6.70 4.36 13.12
N GLN A 53 -5.98 5.48 12.94
CA GLN A 53 -5.95 6.60 13.89
C GLN A 53 -6.98 7.69 13.56
N ALA A 54 -7.78 7.53 12.50
CA ALA A 54 -8.81 8.50 12.14
C ALA A 54 -9.83 8.67 13.28
N GLY A 55 -10.13 9.92 13.66
CA GLY A 55 -11.00 10.25 14.80
C GLY A 55 -10.28 10.30 16.15
N ASP A 56 -9.17 9.57 16.33
CA ASP A 56 -8.34 9.66 17.54
C ASP A 56 -7.23 10.72 17.38
N ARG A 57 -6.81 10.97 16.15
CA ARG A 57 -5.82 11.98 15.77
C ARG A 57 -6.32 12.80 14.60
N ASP A 58 -5.94 14.08 14.55
CA ASP A 58 -6.17 14.95 13.40
C ASP A 58 -5.19 14.59 12.27
N ILE A 59 -5.65 13.70 11.38
CA ILE A 59 -4.85 13.13 10.29
C ILE A 59 -5.37 13.50 8.89
N MET A 60 -6.34 14.40 8.80
CA MET A 60 -6.95 14.82 7.53
C MET A 60 -6.44 16.22 7.15
N VAL A 61 -5.82 16.33 5.98
CA VAL A 61 -5.24 17.58 5.49
C VAL A 61 -6.17 18.19 4.45
N PRO A 62 -6.59 19.46 4.60
CA PRO A 62 -7.44 20.15 3.63
C PRO A 62 -6.60 20.68 2.46
N VAL A 63 -6.99 20.34 1.23
CA VAL A 63 -6.35 20.79 -0.02
C VAL A 63 -7.36 21.38 -1.00
N ARG A 64 -6.91 22.31 -1.84
CA ARG A 64 -7.72 22.88 -2.94
C ARG A 64 -7.77 21.94 -4.13
N VAL A 65 -8.98 21.54 -4.54
CA VAL A 65 -9.18 20.54 -5.61
C VAL A 65 -8.81 21.07 -6.99
N ALA A 66 -9.49 22.13 -7.46
CA ALA A 66 -9.34 22.59 -8.83
C ALA A 66 -7.90 22.99 -9.23
N PRO A 67 -7.15 23.74 -8.39
CA PRO A 67 -5.75 24.07 -8.70
C PRO A 67 -4.85 22.84 -8.73
N LEU A 68 -5.08 21.85 -7.86
CA LEU A 68 -4.30 20.60 -7.83
C LEU A 68 -4.54 19.76 -9.08
N VAL A 69 -5.79 19.60 -9.50
CA VAL A 69 -6.13 18.90 -10.76
C VAL A 69 -5.50 19.61 -11.96
N GLN A 70 -5.52 20.94 -11.99
CA GLN A 70 -4.88 21.71 -13.04
C GLN A 70 -3.36 21.49 -13.07
N ALA A 71 -2.70 21.46 -11.91
CA ALA A 71 -1.28 21.19 -11.78
C ALA A 71 -0.93 19.78 -12.28
N LEU A 72 -1.70 18.76 -11.87
CA LEU A 72 -1.53 17.38 -12.34
C LEU A 72 -1.58 17.30 -13.87
N ARG A 73 -2.62 17.88 -14.49
CA ARG A 73 -2.84 17.84 -15.95
C ARG A 73 -1.81 18.63 -16.74
N LYS A 74 -1.21 19.67 -16.14
CA LYS A 74 -0.12 20.45 -16.75
C LYS A 74 1.27 19.83 -16.52
N GLY A 75 1.37 18.73 -15.78
CA GLY A 75 2.64 18.10 -15.43
C GLY A 75 3.50 18.90 -14.46
N ASP A 76 2.88 19.75 -13.65
CA ASP A 76 3.54 20.57 -12.63
C ASP A 76 4.05 19.69 -11.47
N GLN A 77 5.34 19.79 -11.11
CA GLN A 77 5.93 19.00 -10.02
C GLN A 77 5.28 19.24 -8.66
N ARG A 78 4.62 20.38 -8.44
CA ARG A 78 3.92 20.66 -7.19
C ARG A 78 2.80 19.65 -6.91
N ALA A 79 2.25 19.00 -7.95
CA ALA A 79 1.24 17.97 -7.80
C ALA A 79 1.77 16.67 -7.14
N GLU A 80 3.09 16.43 -7.14
CA GLU A 80 3.69 15.22 -6.56
C GLU A 80 3.53 15.16 -5.04
N LYS A 81 3.78 16.28 -4.35
CA LYS A 81 3.67 16.35 -2.88
C LYS A 81 2.36 16.99 -2.41
N ALA A 82 1.64 17.65 -3.31
CA ALA A 82 0.41 18.40 -3.06
C ALA A 82 0.48 19.48 -1.94
N THR A 83 1.67 19.76 -1.39
CA THR A 83 1.89 20.67 -0.25
C THR A 83 1.46 22.10 -0.55
N ASP A 84 1.66 22.54 -1.79
CA ASP A 84 1.37 23.92 -2.22
C ASP A 84 -0.14 24.18 -2.38
N PHE A 85 -0.93 23.10 -2.32
CA PHE A 85 -2.38 23.14 -2.45
C PHE A 85 -3.09 23.06 -1.10
N VAL A 86 -2.34 22.89 0.00
CA VAL A 86 -2.87 22.87 1.36
C VAL A 86 -3.53 24.20 1.71
N ILE A 87 -4.71 24.13 2.32
CA ILE A 87 -5.42 25.30 2.83
C ILE A 87 -4.90 25.58 4.25
N ALA A 88 -3.83 26.37 4.34
CA ALA A 88 -3.11 26.61 5.59
C ALA A 88 -4.00 27.08 6.76
N SER A 89 -5.03 27.87 6.48
CA SER A 89 -5.98 28.36 7.50
C SER A 89 -6.86 27.26 8.10
N LEU A 90 -6.99 26.11 7.45
CA LEU A 90 -7.77 24.95 7.91
C LEU A 90 -6.90 23.79 8.39
N ASN A 91 -5.58 23.82 8.12
CA ASN A 91 -4.66 22.74 8.45
C ASN A 91 -4.03 22.92 9.84
N THR A 92 -4.80 22.71 10.90
CA THR A 92 -4.35 22.86 12.29
C THR A 92 -3.26 21.88 12.69
N SER A 93 -3.24 20.68 12.10
CA SER A 93 -2.25 19.65 12.39
C SER A 93 -0.83 20.01 11.89
N GLY A 94 -0.72 20.90 10.89
CA GLY A 94 0.54 21.18 10.20
C GLY A 94 1.10 20.00 9.39
N LEU A 95 0.33 18.91 9.25
CA LEU A 95 0.74 17.72 8.52
C LEU A 95 0.75 17.98 7.01
N ARG A 96 1.51 17.14 6.30
CA ARG A 96 1.56 17.12 4.83
C ARG A 96 0.56 16.09 4.29
N PRO A 97 -0.11 16.38 3.17
CA PRO A 97 -1.03 15.42 2.55
C PRO A 97 -0.28 14.19 2.01
N SER A 98 -1.01 13.10 1.75
CA SER A 98 -0.46 11.91 1.06
C SER A 98 0.16 12.28 -0.30
N ILE A 99 1.17 11.53 -0.75
CA ILE A 99 1.74 11.67 -2.11
C ILE A 99 0.70 11.32 -3.20
N GLU A 100 -0.36 10.64 -2.81
CA GLU A 100 -1.43 10.15 -3.68
C GLU A 100 -2.62 11.10 -3.78
N THR A 101 -2.56 12.24 -3.09
CA THR A 101 -3.64 13.24 -3.06
C THR A 101 -4.05 13.74 -4.44
N SER A 102 -3.15 13.74 -5.42
CA SER A 102 -3.46 14.15 -6.79
C SER A 102 -4.54 13.28 -7.46
N PHE A 103 -4.53 11.95 -7.27
CA PHE A 103 -5.59 11.13 -7.87
C PHE A 103 -6.92 11.26 -7.15
N HIS A 104 -6.89 11.51 -5.84
CA HIS A 104 -8.09 11.78 -5.07
C HIS A 104 -8.79 13.03 -5.62
N ALA A 105 -8.03 14.08 -5.94
CA ALA A 105 -8.55 15.30 -6.52
C ALA A 105 -9.07 15.10 -7.95
N ALA A 106 -8.39 14.26 -8.75
CA ALA A 106 -8.77 13.97 -10.14
C ALA A 106 -10.10 13.22 -10.26
N LEU A 107 -10.40 12.32 -9.31
CA LEU A 107 -11.67 11.59 -9.27
C LEU A 107 -12.83 12.54 -8.89
N PRO A 108 -13.89 12.65 -9.71
CA PRO A 108 -14.97 13.62 -9.49
C PRO A 108 -15.93 13.25 -8.35
N GLN A 109 -15.85 12.05 -7.81
CA GLN A 109 -16.67 11.56 -6.71
C GLN A 109 -16.31 12.27 -5.39
N ALA A 110 -17.30 12.43 -4.51
CA ALA A 110 -17.13 13.17 -3.26
C ALA A 110 -16.28 12.38 -2.24
N VAL A 111 -16.52 11.07 -2.13
CA VAL A 111 -15.78 10.18 -1.22
C VAL A 111 -14.92 9.24 -2.05
N VAL A 112 -13.66 9.10 -1.66
CA VAL A 112 -12.71 8.18 -2.27
C VAL A 112 -11.99 7.43 -1.17
N ALA A 113 -11.99 6.09 -1.25
CA ALA A 113 -11.27 5.21 -0.36
C ALA A 113 -10.27 4.39 -1.18
N HIS A 114 -8.99 4.69 -1.01
CA HIS A 114 -7.88 3.89 -1.51
C HIS A 114 -7.31 3.04 -0.37
N TYR A 115 -7.10 1.76 -0.61
CA TYR A 115 -6.49 0.85 0.36
C TYR A 115 -5.78 -0.31 -0.32
N HIS A 116 -4.84 -0.91 0.39
CA HIS A 116 -3.95 -1.96 -0.10
C HIS A 116 -4.56 -3.33 0.22
N CYS A 117 -5.71 -3.58 -0.40
CA CYS A 117 -6.46 -4.82 -0.18
C CYS A 117 -5.61 -6.03 -0.57
N VAL A 118 -5.35 -6.92 0.40
CA VAL A 118 -4.55 -8.13 0.20
C VAL A 118 -5.09 -8.96 -0.96
N ASN A 119 -6.41 -9.17 -1.01
CA ASN A 119 -7.06 -9.94 -2.06
C ASN A 119 -6.93 -9.28 -3.44
N SER A 120 -7.07 -7.95 -3.50
CA SER A 120 -6.88 -7.20 -4.74
C SER A 120 -5.44 -7.31 -5.23
N ILE A 121 -4.46 -7.20 -4.34
CA ILE A 121 -3.04 -7.37 -4.66
C ILE A 121 -2.83 -8.80 -5.17
N ALA A 122 -3.19 -9.83 -4.41
CA ALA A 122 -3.02 -11.23 -4.77
C ALA A 122 -3.63 -11.58 -6.15
N LEU A 123 -4.79 -11.03 -6.49
CA LEU A 123 -5.38 -11.19 -7.83
C LEU A 123 -4.63 -10.41 -8.90
N SER A 124 -4.24 -9.17 -8.60
CA SER A 124 -3.64 -8.25 -9.57
C SER A 124 -2.20 -8.59 -9.95
N VAL A 125 -1.50 -9.37 -9.14
CA VAL A 125 -0.14 -9.83 -9.45
C VAL A 125 -0.15 -11.03 -10.39
N LEU A 126 -1.26 -11.75 -10.54
CA LEU A 126 -1.34 -12.93 -11.43
C LEU A 126 -1.17 -12.56 -12.91
N LYS A 127 -0.56 -13.44 -13.71
CA LYS A 127 -0.51 -13.25 -15.18
C LYS A 127 -1.89 -13.22 -15.84
N ASP A 128 -2.83 -14.02 -15.33
CA ASP A 128 -4.22 -14.11 -15.83
C ASP A 128 -5.19 -13.18 -15.07
N ARG A 129 -4.66 -12.11 -14.46
CA ARG A 129 -5.43 -11.16 -13.62
C ARG A 129 -6.67 -10.59 -14.31
N ASP A 130 -6.61 -10.28 -15.59
CA ASP A 130 -7.71 -9.61 -16.30
C ASP A 130 -8.95 -10.49 -16.36
N ARG A 131 -8.77 -11.78 -16.69
CA ARG A 131 -9.86 -12.74 -16.73
C ARG A 131 -10.47 -12.95 -15.35
N LEU A 132 -9.63 -13.08 -14.32
CA LEU A 132 -10.06 -13.34 -12.94
C LEU A 132 -10.78 -12.14 -12.33
N LEU A 133 -10.22 -10.94 -12.47
CA LEU A 133 -10.83 -9.69 -12.02
C LEU A 133 -12.17 -9.48 -12.73
N LYS A 134 -12.24 -9.72 -14.05
CA LYS A 134 -13.49 -9.62 -14.80
C LYS A 134 -14.57 -10.56 -14.28
N ALA A 135 -14.26 -11.84 -14.12
CA ALA A 135 -15.21 -12.83 -13.62
C ALA A 135 -15.76 -12.47 -12.23
N ARG A 136 -14.94 -11.84 -11.38
CA ARG A 136 -15.29 -11.46 -10.01
C ARG A 136 -16.01 -10.12 -9.91
N LEU A 137 -15.59 -9.11 -10.66
CA LEU A 137 -16.13 -7.76 -10.54
C LEU A 137 -17.37 -7.54 -11.41
N ASP A 138 -17.52 -8.23 -12.54
CA ASP A 138 -18.72 -8.08 -13.39
C ASP A 138 -20.02 -8.45 -12.65
N VAL A 139 -19.97 -9.46 -11.77
CA VAL A 139 -21.15 -9.89 -10.99
C VAL A 139 -21.59 -8.85 -9.95
N THR A 140 -20.75 -7.86 -9.65
CA THR A 140 -21.11 -6.76 -8.75
C THR A 140 -22.03 -5.74 -9.43
N GLY A 141 -22.01 -5.67 -10.77
CA GLY A 141 -22.70 -4.62 -11.52
C GLY A 141 -22.14 -3.21 -11.31
N LEU A 142 -20.99 -3.06 -10.62
CA LEU A 142 -20.30 -1.80 -10.45
C LEU A 142 -19.53 -1.43 -11.72
N ASN A 143 -19.44 -0.13 -12.01
CA ASN A 143 -18.57 0.38 -13.06
C ASN A 143 -17.11 0.29 -12.59
N TRP A 144 -16.34 -0.66 -13.12
CA TRP A 144 -14.97 -0.89 -12.70
C TRP A 144 -13.99 -0.80 -13.85
N VAL A 145 -12.77 -0.37 -13.54
CA VAL A 145 -11.65 -0.27 -14.49
C VAL A 145 -10.37 -0.79 -13.86
N THR A 146 -9.41 -1.19 -14.69
CA THR A 146 -8.05 -1.50 -14.25
C THR A 146 -7.10 -0.38 -14.62
N VAL A 147 -6.07 -0.19 -13.79
CA VAL A 147 -5.01 0.79 -14.00
C VAL A 147 -3.69 0.03 -14.04
N PRO A 148 -2.88 0.19 -15.11
CA PRO A 148 -1.58 -0.46 -15.19
C PRO A 148 -0.67 0.01 -14.06
N TYR A 149 0.30 -0.82 -13.68
CA TYR A 149 1.26 -0.44 -12.66
C TYR A 149 1.99 0.85 -13.05
N ARG A 150 2.03 1.77 -12.08
CA ARG A 150 2.83 2.99 -12.08
C ARG A 150 3.28 3.24 -10.65
N ARG A 151 4.45 3.84 -10.48
CA ARG A 151 4.93 4.31 -9.18
C ARG A 151 3.86 5.18 -8.50
N PRO A 152 3.58 4.97 -7.19
CA PRO A 152 2.73 5.85 -6.39
C PRO A 152 3.17 7.32 -6.51
N GLY A 153 2.21 8.25 -6.63
CA GLY A 153 2.47 9.66 -6.91
C GLY A 153 1.86 10.14 -8.24
N THR A 154 2.46 11.15 -8.88
CA THR A 154 1.91 11.71 -10.14
C THR A 154 1.85 10.75 -11.33
N PRO A 155 2.77 9.77 -11.52
CA PRO A 155 2.63 8.80 -12.61
C PRO A 155 1.33 8.00 -12.52
N LEU A 156 1.04 7.44 -11.35
CA LEU A 156 -0.22 6.77 -11.07
C LEU A 156 -1.42 7.72 -11.17
N ALA A 157 -1.29 8.94 -10.64
CA ALA A 157 -2.40 9.89 -10.65
C ALA A 157 -2.83 10.31 -12.06
N ARG A 158 -1.92 10.32 -13.04
CA ARG A 158 -2.26 10.57 -14.44
C ARG A 158 -3.09 9.43 -15.04
N GLU A 159 -2.73 8.18 -14.78
CA GLU A 159 -3.53 7.03 -15.26
C GLU A 159 -4.94 7.05 -14.63
N VAL A 160 -5.03 7.40 -13.33
CA VAL A 160 -6.33 7.56 -12.66
C VAL A 160 -7.13 8.75 -13.23
N ASP A 161 -6.50 9.89 -13.57
CA ASP A 161 -7.18 11.03 -14.22
C ASP A 161 -7.73 10.67 -15.62
N LEU A 162 -7.02 9.83 -16.38
CA LEU A 162 -7.53 9.31 -17.65
C LEU A 162 -8.81 8.48 -17.43
N ALA A 163 -8.80 7.59 -16.44
CA ALA A 163 -9.95 6.78 -16.07
C ALA A 163 -11.10 7.59 -15.45
N ALA A 164 -10.83 8.74 -14.82
CA ALA A 164 -11.84 9.55 -14.13
C ALA A 164 -12.99 10.01 -15.04
N THR A 165 -12.76 10.09 -16.36
CA THR A 165 -13.78 10.46 -17.35
C THR A 165 -14.95 9.47 -17.41
N THR A 166 -14.72 8.19 -17.11
CA THR A 166 -15.78 7.17 -17.07
C THR A 166 -16.50 7.12 -15.72
N ARG A 167 -16.09 7.95 -14.75
CA ARG A 167 -16.60 7.98 -13.37
C ARG A 167 -16.68 6.57 -12.74
N PRO A 168 -15.55 5.84 -12.66
CA PRO A 168 -15.54 4.48 -12.14
C PRO A 168 -15.94 4.42 -10.66
N ASP A 169 -16.70 3.40 -10.29
CA ASP A 169 -17.00 3.05 -8.91
C ASP A 169 -15.80 2.38 -8.24
N VAL A 170 -15.05 1.60 -9.02
CA VAL A 170 -13.90 0.79 -8.59
C VAL A 170 -12.76 0.94 -9.58
N LEU A 171 -11.55 1.20 -9.08
CA LEU A 171 -10.31 1.09 -9.86
C LEU A 171 -9.41 0.06 -9.21
N VAL A 172 -9.06 -1.00 -9.93
CA VAL A 172 -8.04 -1.96 -9.50
C VAL A 172 -6.69 -1.49 -10.01
N LEU A 173 -5.77 -1.19 -9.10
CA LEU A 173 -4.43 -0.72 -9.41
C LEU A 173 -3.51 -1.95 -9.41
N TYR A 174 -3.01 -2.35 -10.57
CA TYR A 174 -2.17 -3.54 -10.65
C TYR A 174 -0.96 -3.43 -9.73
N ASN A 175 -0.68 -4.52 -9.00
CA ASN A 175 0.46 -4.62 -8.09
C ASN A 175 0.45 -3.55 -6.98
N HIS A 176 -0.69 -2.95 -6.63
CA HIS A 176 -0.71 -1.86 -5.65
C HIS A 176 -1.91 -1.95 -4.70
N GLY A 177 -3.13 -1.93 -5.22
CA GLY A 177 -4.30 -1.88 -4.36
C GLY A 177 -5.57 -1.56 -5.13
N ILE A 178 -6.52 -0.93 -4.44
CA ILE A 178 -7.83 -0.63 -5.00
C ILE A 178 -8.28 0.77 -4.61
N ILE A 179 -9.07 1.41 -5.47
CA ILE A 179 -9.76 2.65 -5.18
C ILE A 179 -11.26 2.41 -5.32
N ILE A 180 -12.02 2.76 -4.29
CA ILE A 180 -13.48 2.78 -4.29
C ILE A 180 -13.93 4.24 -4.22
N ALA A 181 -14.71 4.68 -5.18
CA ALA A 181 -15.15 6.07 -5.30
C ALA A 181 -16.68 6.15 -5.31
N GLY A 182 -17.28 7.20 -4.75
CA GLY A 182 -18.73 7.29 -4.57
C GLY A 182 -19.22 8.68 -4.13
N ALA A 183 -20.52 8.92 -4.24
CA ALA A 183 -21.14 10.19 -3.88
C ALA A 183 -21.31 10.33 -2.36
N THR A 184 -21.48 9.23 -1.63
CA THR A 184 -21.75 9.26 -0.18
C THR A 184 -20.93 8.22 0.58
N ILE A 185 -20.77 8.44 1.90
CA ILE A 185 -20.08 7.53 2.81
C ILE A 185 -20.77 6.15 2.84
N ASP A 186 -22.11 6.12 2.86
CA ASP A 186 -22.88 4.87 2.87
C ASP A 186 -22.72 4.07 1.57
N GLU A 187 -22.63 4.77 0.44
CA GLU A 187 -22.34 4.15 -0.84
C GLU A 187 -20.94 3.52 -0.85
N ILE A 188 -19.92 4.21 -0.33
CA ILE A 188 -18.57 3.64 -0.21
C ILE A 188 -18.57 2.42 0.70
N ALA A 189 -19.20 2.49 1.87
CA ALA A 189 -19.26 1.36 2.80
C ALA A 189 -19.85 0.10 2.14
N ARG A 190 -21.01 0.23 1.48
CA ARG A 190 -21.62 -0.90 0.75
C ARG A 190 -20.76 -1.41 -0.40
N ARG A 191 -20.12 -0.52 -1.17
CA ARG A 191 -19.24 -0.91 -2.28
C ARG A 191 -18.01 -1.66 -1.77
N ILE A 192 -17.42 -1.22 -0.65
CA ILE A 192 -16.29 -1.92 -0.03
C ILE A 192 -16.72 -3.33 0.37
N GLU A 193 -17.88 -3.52 0.99
CA GLU A 193 -18.39 -4.85 1.34
C GLU A 193 -18.58 -5.73 0.11
N GLN A 194 -19.28 -5.20 -0.90
CA GLN A 194 -19.58 -5.91 -2.15
C GLN A 194 -18.31 -6.32 -2.91
N VAL A 195 -17.34 -5.41 -3.02
CA VAL A 195 -16.06 -5.66 -3.69
C VAL A 195 -15.18 -6.60 -2.86
N SER A 196 -15.17 -6.46 -1.54
CA SER A 196 -14.40 -7.37 -0.68
C SER A 196 -14.88 -8.81 -0.83
N ALA A 197 -16.20 -9.03 -0.87
CA ALA A 197 -16.79 -10.35 -1.11
C ALA A 197 -16.46 -10.88 -2.52
N ALA A 198 -16.55 -10.02 -3.55
CA ALA A 198 -16.24 -10.42 -4.92
C ALA A 198 -14.77 -10.82 -5.12
N LEU A 199 -13.85 -10.11 -4.46
CA LEU A 199 -12.41 -10.33 -4.59
C LEU A 199 -11.87 -11.39 -3.63
N GLU A 200 -12.70 -11.97 -2.76
CA GLU A 200 -12.24 -12.91 -1.73
C GLU A 200 -11.42 -14.07 -2.31
N MET A 201 -10.22 -14.25 -1.76
CA MET A 201 -9.30 -15.33 -2.10
C MET A 201 -9.15 -16.26 -0.89
N PRO A 202 -9.25 -17.58 -1.07
CA PRO A 202 -9.01 -18.53 0.01
C PRO A 202 -7.53 -18.47 0.43
N GLU A 203 -7.30 -18.65 1.72
CA GLU A 203 -5.96 -18.74 2.28
C GLU A 203 -5.45 -20.18 2.25
N ARG A 204 -4.19 -20.36 1.84
CA ARG A 204 -3.50 -21.63 1.87
C ARG A 204 -3.41 -22.16 3.31
N GLN A 205 -3.83 -23.41 3.50
CA GLN A 205 -3.68 -24.08 4.78
C GLN A 205 -2.23 -24.48 5.02
N VAL A 206 -1.69 -24.11 6.19
CA VAL A 206 -0.30 -24.37 6.58
C VAL A 206 -0.24 -25.02 7.97
N PRO A 207 0.84 -25.76 8.29
CA PRO A 207 1.06 -26.24 9.65
C PRO A 207 1.32 -25.09 10.63
N SER A 208 1.44 -25.39 11.93
CA SER A 208 1.83 -24.41 12.93
C SER A 208 3.34 -24.08 12.85
N PRO A 209 3.74 -22.82 13.09
CA PRO A 209 5.15 -22.44 13.12
C PRO A 209 5.89 -22.99 14.35
N SER A 210 7.21 -23.05 14.25
CA SER A 210 8.11 -23.48 15.33
C SER A 210 8.80 -22.27 15.97
N ILE A 211 8.09 -21.60 16.90
CA ILE A 211 8.60 -20.39 17.56
C ILE A 211 9.88 -20.67 18.36
N GLU A 212 9.94 -21.79 19.09
CA GLU A 212 11.13 -22.20 19.84
C GLU A 212 12.37 -22.33 18.94
N THR A 213 12.19 -22.85 17.72
CA THR A 213 13.28 -22.96 16.74
C THR A 213 13.75 -21.58 16.30
N LEU A 214 12.82 -20.66 16.03
CA LEU A 214 13.15 -19.28 15.65
C LEU A 214 13.88 -18.55 16.79
N GLU A 215 13.40 -18.64 18.02
CA GLU A 215 14.05 -18.04 19.20
C GLU A 215 15.46 -18.57 19.44
N ARG A 216 15.67 -19.88 19.22
CA ARG A 216 16.99 -20.50 19.32
C ARG A 216 17.92 -20.01 18.21
N LEU A 217 17.42 -19.91 16.97
CA LEU A 217 18.20 -19.45 15.81
C LEU A 217 18.58 -17.97 15.90
N SER A 218 17.69 -17.13 16.43
CA SER A 218 17.88 -15.68 16.52
C SER A 218 18.52 -15.23 17.83
N ARG A 219 18.89 -16.17 18.71
CA ARG A 219 19.56 -15.88 19.98
C ARG A 219 20.84 -15.08 19.73
N ASP A 220 21.01 -14.00 20.49
CA ASP A 220 22.16 -13.09 20.41
C ASP A 220 22.38 -12.47 19.02
N SER A 221 21.30 -12.35 18.22
CA SER A 221 21.32 -11.73 16.89
C SER A 221 20.55 -10.41 16.85
N SER A 222 20.65 -9.68 15.74
CA SER A 222 19.86 -8.48 15.44
C SER A 222 18.45 -8.79 14.89
N TYR A 223 17.99 -10.02 15.06
CA TYR A 223 16.69 -10.49 14.58
C TYR A 223 15.86 -11.12 15.70
N SER A 224 14.54 -11.08 15.54
CA SER A 224 13.57 -11.75 16.41
C SER A 224 12.48 -12.42 15.58
N PRO A 225 11.80 -13.47 16.10
CA PRO A 225 10.58 -13.97 15.47
C PRO A 225 9.56 -12.84 15.26
N ALA A 226 8.79 -12.90 14.17
CA ALA A 226 7.62 -12.03 14.03
C ALA A 226 6.66 -12.18 15.23
N ASN A 227 5.99 -11.07 15.60
CA ASN A 227 5.16 -11.01 16.79
C ASN A 227 3.79 -11.70 16.62
N ASP A 228 3.30 -11.78 15.39
CA ASP A 228 2.02 -12.39 15.02
C ASP A 228 2.21 -13.72 14.31
N ILE A 229 1.25 -14.63 14.52
CA ILE A 229 1.32 -15.99 13.97
C ILE A 229 1.16 -15.98 12.44
N GLU A 230 0.40 -15.02 11.92
CA GLU A 230 0.06 -14.90 10.51
C GLU A 230 1.27 -14.54 9.65
N SER A 231 2.22 -13.74 10.15
CA SER A 231 3.48 -13.47 9.46
C SER A 231 4.30 -14.74 9.19
N HIS A 232 4.21 -15.75 10.06
CA HIS A 232 4.99 -16.97 9.91
C HIS A 232 4.50 -17.88 8.78
N GLN A 233 3.23 -17.79 8.37
CA GLN A 233 2.65 -18.67 7.34
C GLN A 233 3.45 -18.67 6.02
N LEU A 234 4.11 -17.54 5.72
CA LEU A 234 4.93 -17.36 4.53
C LEU A 234 6.05 -18.41 4.42
N ALA A 235 6.60 -18.86 5.55
CA ALA A 235 7.69 -19.85 5.57
C ALA A 235 7.22 -21.30 5.65
N LEU A 236 5.90 -21.54 5.78
CA LEU A 236 5.33 -22.85 6.06
C LEU A 236 4.75 -23.55 4.82
N SER A 237 4.88 -22.91 3.66
CA SER A 237 4.57 -23.48 2.35
C SER A 237 5.72 -23.22 1.39
N GLN A 238 6.17 -24.26 0.68
CA GLN A 238 7.19 -24.13 -0.36
C GLN A 238 6.75 -23.14 -1.44
N GLU A 239 5.46 -23.09 -1.75
CA GLU A 239 4.91 -22.16 -2.73
C GLU A 239 4.94 -20.71 -2.23
N SER A 240 4.56 -20.47 -0.97
CA SER A 240 4.66 -19.13 -0.38
C SER A 240 6.11 -18.62 -0.38
N VAL A 241 7.07 -19.50 -0.05
CA VAL A 241 8.50 -19.17 -0.09
C VAL A 241 8.96 -18.87 -1.51
N ARG A 242 8.58 -19.70 -2.49
CA ARG A 242 8.88 -19.48 -3.92
C ARG A 242 8.38 -18.12 -4.38
N LEU A 243 7.12 -17.80 -4.09
CA LEU A 243 6.49 -16.55 -4.50
C LEU A 243 7.15 -15.32 -3.86
N ALA A 244 7.46 -15.39 -2.56
CA ALA A 244 8.03 -14.28 -1.81
C ALA A 244 9.51 -13.99 -2.15
N THR A 245 10.27 -15.00 -2.59
CA THR A 245 11.70 -14.88 -2.88
C THR A 245 12.01 -14.62 -4.35
N ALA A 246 11.04 -14.80 -5.25
CA ALA A 246 11.25 -14.63 -6.69
C ALA A 246 11.27 -13.16 -7.17
N GLY A 247 10.84 -12.20 -6.35
CA GLY A 247 10.94 -10.77 -6.67
C GLY A 247 9.91 -9.90 -5.96
N SER A 248 9.87 -8.63 -6.34
CA SER A 248 8.94 -7.67 -5.73
C SER A 248 7.52 -7.73 -6.33
N MET A 249 6.47 -7.73 -5.50
CA MET A 249 5.07 -7.86 -5.93
C MET A 249 4.31 -6.53 -5.88
N TYR A 250 4.61 -5.61 -4.96
CA TYR A 250 3.88 -4.35 -4.81
C TYR A 250 4.71 -3.27 -4.08
N PRO A 251 4.52 -1.97 -4.31
CA PRO A 251 5.41 -0.91 -3.83
C PRO A 251 5.79 -0.96 -2.35
N ASP A 252 4.78 -1.11 -1.49
CA ASP A 252 4.99 -1.00 -0.05
C ASP A 252 5.98 -2.03 0.48
N HIS A 253 6.00 -3.26 -0.04
CA HIS A 253 6.96 -4.23 0.47
C HIS A 253 8.41 -3.86 0.10
N VAL A 254 8.64 -3.10 -0.97
CA VAL A 254 9.97 -2.62 -1.37
C VAL A 254 10.39 -1.54 -0.38
N ILE A 255 9.50 -0.59 -0.12
CA ILE A 255 9.74 0.53 0.80
C ILE A 255 10.02 0.03 2.21
N PHE A 256 9.22 -0.91 2.71
CA PHE A 256 9.29 -1.34 4.10
C PHE A 256 10.22 -2.52 4.34
N LEU A 257 10.22 -3.55 3.49
CA LEU A 257 11.02 -4.78 3.65
C LEU A 257 12.29 -4.81 2.77
N GLY A 258 12.34 -3.98 1.72
CA GLY A 258 13.43 -3.98 0.74
C GLY A 258 13.11 -4.87 -0.47
N VAL A 259 13.99 -4.84 -1.47
CA VAL A 259 13.88 -5.66 -2.69
C VAL A 259 14.19 -7.15 -2.45
N LYS A 260 14.91 -7.46 -1.37
CA LYS A 260 15.35 -8.83 -1.05
C LYS A 260 14.71 -9.32 0.23
N ILE A 261 13.98 -10.43 0.13
CA ILE A 261 13.54 -11.23 1.25
C ILE A 261 14.58 -12.34 1.48
N GLY A 262 15.13 -12.42 2.68
CA GLY A 262 16.15 -13.40 3.02
C GLY A 262 15.56 -14.80 3.08
N LEU A 263 16.37 -15.79 2.74
CA LEU A 263 16.04 -17.22 2.84
C LEU A 263 17.20 -17.92 3.53
N LEU A 264 16.92 -18.53 4.67
CA LEU A 264 17.90 -19.31 5.42
C LEU A 264 17.90 -20.76 4.92
N ASP A 265 19.06 -21.24 4.49
CA ASP A 265 19.23 -22.65 4.12
C ASP A 265 19.13 -23.57 5.35
N ALA A 266 18.62 -24.80 5.16
CA ALA A 266 18.28 -25.71 6.25
C ALA A 266 19.43 -26.00 7.24
N ASP A 267 20.67 -26.04 6.75
CA ASP A 267 21.87 -26.36 7.53
C ASP A 267 22.72 -25.13 7.87
N GLN A 268 22.25 -23.91 7.55
CA GLN A 268 22.99 -22.68 7.75
C GLN A 268 22.59 -21.99 9.06
N SER A 269 23.57 -21.57 9.86
CA SER A 269 23.29 -20.69 11.01
C SER A 269 22.96 -19.27 10.54
N LEU A 270 22.13 -18.56 11.30
CA LEU A 270 21.82 -17.15 10.99
C LEU A 270 23.08 -16.28 10.93
N SER A 271 24.06 -16.52 11.81
CA SER A 271 25.34 -15.80 11.78
C SER A 271 26.11 -16.02 10.48
N ALA A 272 26.24 -17.28 10.04
CA ALA A 272 26.93 -17.62 8.80
C ALA A 272 26.20 -17.04 7.57
N TYR A 273 24.86 -17.01 7.61
CA TYR A 273 24.06 -16.36 6.57
C TYR A 273 24.38 -14.86 6.48
N LEU A 274 24.32 -14.13 7.59
CA LEU A 274 24.59 -12.69 7.61
C LEU A 274 26.04 -12.35 7.24
N GLU A 275 27.01 -13.16 7.68
CA GLU A 275 28.42 -13.02 7.27
C GLU A 275 28.59 -13.20 5.75
N SER A 276 27.89 -14.17 5.16
CA SER A 276 27.96 -14.41 3.70
C SER A 276 27.45 -13.22 2.89
N LEU A 277 26.40 -12.53 3.35
CA LEU A 277 25.88 -11.32 2.72
C LEU A 277 26.90 -10.17 2.81
N ALA A 278 27.49 -9.97 3.99
CA ALA A 278 28.50 -8.93 4.18
C ALA A 278 29.72 -9.11 3.25
N LEU A 279 30.14 -10.35 2.99
CA LEU A 279 31.25 -10.66 2.06
C LEU A 279 30.94 -10.29 0.61
N THR A 280 29.67 -10.30 0.22
CA THR A 280 29.22 -9.89 -1.13
C THR A 280 28.90 -8.40 -1.22
N GLY A 281 29.05 -7.65 -0.12
CA GLY A 281 28.70 -6.24 -0.04
C GLY A 281 27.19 -5.97 0.04
N GLU A 282 26.39 -7.02 0.23
CA GLU A 282 24.95 -6.90 0.40
C GLU A 282 24.58 -6.51 1.84
N GLY A 283 23.58 -5.63 1.99
CA GLY A 283 23.02 -5.31 3.29
C GLY A 283 22.17 -6.45 3.86
N PRO A 284 22.04 -6.56 5.19
CA PRO A 284 21.21 -7.57 5.81
C PRO A 284 19.71 -7.37 5.45
N PRO A 285 18.96 -8.41 5.04
CA PRO A 285 17.56 -8.28 4.68
C PRO A 285 16.71 -7.99 5.91
N LYS A 286 15.64 -7.20 5.76
CA LYS A 286 14.78 -6.84 6.90
C LYS A 286 13.89 -7.98 7.38
N MET A 287 13.66 -8.97 6.52
CA MET A 287 12.87 -10.17 6.78
C MET A 287 13.63 -11.39 6.25
N ILE A 288 13.72 -12.44 7.07
CA ILE A 288 14.37 -13.72 6.73
C ILE A 288 13.37 -14.84 6.93
N ILE A 289 13.19 -15.65 5.90
CA ILE A 289 12.39 -16.86 5.91
C ILE A 289 13.24 -18.01 6.47
N VAL A 290 12.70 -18.72 7.46
CA VAL A 290 13.25 -19.99 7.95
C VAL A 290 12.26 -21.09 7.55
N PRO A 291 12.50 -21.79 6.42
CA PRO A 291 11.56 -22.76 5.88
C PRO A 291 11.09 -23.80 6.90
N GLY A 292 9.78 -24.04 6.95
CA GLY A 292 9.14 -24.97 7.88
C GLY A 292 9.06 -24.50 9.34
N SER A 293 9.68 -23.37 9.70
CA SER A 293 9.64 -22.82 11.07
C SER A 293 8.87 -21.52 11.18
N GLY A 294 9.14 -20.55 10.30
CA GLY A 294 8.51 -19.23 10.34
C GLY A 294 9.44 -18.14 9.80
N VAL A 295 9.29 -16.93 10.31
CA VAL A 295 10.02 -15.75 9.79
C VAL A 295 10.70 -15.00 10.94
N LEU A 296 11.90 -14.51 10.66
CA LEU A 296 12.66 -13.62 11.52
C LEU A 296 12.63 -12.20 10.92
N LEU A 297 12.41 -11.20 11.77
CA LEU A 297 12.38 -9.79 11.41
C LEU A 297 13.57 -9.08 12.05
N SER A 298 14.16 -8.12 11.33
CA SER A 298 15.18 -7.25 11.91
C SER A 298 14.61 -6.50 13.11
N ASN A 299 15.38 -6.41 14.20
CA ASN A 299 15.00 -5.66 15.40
C ASN A 299 14.87 -4.15 15.15
N GLU A 300 15.41 -3.66 14.03
CA GLU A 300 15.27 -2.27 13.57
C GLU A 300 13.98 -2.01 12.78
N LEU A 301 13.19 -3.06 12.50
CA LEU A 301 11.99 -2.94 11.69
C LEU A 301 10.92 -2.12 12.43
N THR A 302 10.46 -1.05 11.79
CA THR A 302 9.40 -0.19 12.33
C THR A 302 8.08 -0.95 12.44
N ALA A 303 7.12 -0.41 13.20
CA ALA A 303 5.76 -0.97 13.28
C ALA A 303 5.08 -1.08 11.89
N GLY A 304 5.36 -0.14 10.98
CA GLY A 304 4.89 -0.22 9.60
C GLY A 304 5.54 -1.37 8.83
N GLY A 305 6.83 -1.60 9.06
CA GLY A 305 7.53 -2.76 8.49
C GLY A 305 7.02 -4.10 9.02
N GLN A 306 6.71 -4.20 10.32
CA GLN A 306 6.09 -5.41 10.89
C GLN A 306 4.71 -5.68 10.26
N ALA A 307 3.88 -4.64 10.11
CA ALA A 307 2.60 -4.76 9.41
C ALA A 307 2.80 -5.19 7.93
N MET A 308 3.90 -4.77 7.30
CA MET A 308 4.21 -5.16 5.92
C MET A 308 4.72 -6.60 5.81
N ALA A 309 5.44 -7.11 6.81
CA ALA A 309 5.81 -8.52 6.87
C ALA A 309 4.56 -9.41 6.91
N ARG A 310 3.57 -9.04 7.73
CA ARG A 310 2.26 -9.69 7.72
C ARG A 310 1.56 -9.53 6.37
N CYS A 311 1.54 -8.33 5.79
CA CYS A 311 0.93 -8.10 4.48
C CYS A 311 1.47 -9.05 3.40
N LEU A 312 2.80 -9.19 3.32
CA LEU A 312 3.43 -10.08 2.36
C LEU A 312 2.99 -11.53 2.57
N ALA A 313 2.94 -11.97 3.84
CA ALA A 313 2.49 -13.30 4.22
C ALA A 313 1.03 -13.57 3.80
N GLU A 314 0.15 -12.61 4.06
CA GLU A 314 -1.27 -12.66 3.68
C GLU A 314 -1.45 -12.69 2.15
N VAL A 315 -0.67 -11.89 1.40
CA VAL A 315 -0.73 -11.87 -0.07
C VAL A 315 -0.31 -13.22 -0.65
N VAL A 316 0.85 -13.75 -0.27
CA VAL A 316 1.35 -15.01 -0.86
C VAL A 316 0.51 -16.21 -0.46
N ALA A 317 -0.11 -16.19 0.72
CA ALA A 317 -1.02 -17.25 1.15
C ALA A 317 -2.31 -17.31 0.33
N ARG A 318 -2.68 -16.23 -0.36
CA ARG A 318 -3.88 -16.10 -1.19
C ARG A 318 -3.62 -16.23 -2.68
N ILE A 319 -2.36 -16.32 -3.11
CA ILE A 319 -1.99 -16.65 -4.49
C ILE A 319 -2.11 -18.17 -4.66
N PRO A 320 -2.89 -18.69 -5.63
CA PRO A 320 -3.02 -20.14 -5.85
C PRO A 320 -1.69 -20.82 -6.21
N ASP A 321 -1.56 -22.09 -5.86
CA ASP A 321 -0.36 -22.88 -6.19
C ASP A 321 -0.11 -22.93 -7.70
N ASP A 322 1.17 -23.01 -8.06
CA ASP A 322 1.68 -23.08 -9.45
C ASP A 322 1.28 -21.87 -10.31
N SER A 323 0.92 -20.75 -9.67
CA SER A 323 0.57 -19.52 -10.38
C SER A 323 1.81 -18.79 -10.86
N ASP A 324 1.69 -18.25 -12.08
CA ASP A 324 2.61 -17.27 -12.61
C ASP A 324 2.25 -15.86 -12.13
N VAL A 325 3.27 -15.13 -11.66
CA VAL A 325 3.15 -13.78 -11.10
C VAL A 325 3.94 -12.77 -11.93
N ASN A 326 3.34 -11.59 -12.10
CA ASN A 326 3.97 -10.39 -12.61
C ASN A 326 4.64 -9.65 -11.44
N TYR A 327 5.95 -9.82 -11.30
CA TYR A 327 6.76 -9.04 -10.37
C TYR A 327 7.00 -7.63 -10.93
N LEU A 328 7.29 -6.69 -10.03
CA LEU A 328 7.85 -5.39 -10.36
C LEU A 328 9.20 -5.59 -11.05
N SER A 329 9.50 -4.74 -12.03
CA SER A 329 10.80 -4.78 -12.71
C SER A 329 11.88 -4.12 -11.85
N GLU A 330 13.15 -4.39 -12.16
CA GLU A 330 14.29 -3.69 -11.55
C GLU A 330 14.18 -2.15 -11.70
N ALA A 331 13.59 -1.68 -12.81
CA ALA A 331 13.36 -0.26 -13.03
C ALA A 331 12.28 0.30 -12.07
N ASP A 332 11.22 -0.47 -11.81
CA ASP A 332 10.18 -0.08 -10.86
C ASP A 332 10.74 -0.05 -9.42
N GLU A 333 11.56 -1.04 -9.05
CA GLU A 333 12.23 -1.10 -7.74
C GLU A 333 13.21 0.06 -7.55
N TYR A 334 13.98 0.40 -8.58
CA TYR A 334 14.89 1.55 -8.56
C TYR A 334 14.12 2.86 -8.41
N GLU A 335 13.04 3.03 -9.17
CA GLU A 335 12.17 4.21 -9.05
C GLU A 335 11.61 4.37 -7.63
N LEU A 336 11.24 3.29 -6.96
CA LEU A 336 10.72 3.32 -5.59
C LEU A 336 11.79 3.69 -4.55
N THR A 337 13.00 3.17 -4.70
CA THR A 337 14.08 3.29 -3.70
C THR A 337 14.91 4.57 -3.85
N ASN A 338 14.99 5.14 -5.06
CA ASN A 338 15.81 6.31 -5.34
C ASN A 338 15.02 7.59 -5.65
N TRP A 339 13.68 7.58 -5.50
CA TRP A 339 12.81 8.70 -5.85
C TRP A 339 13.16 10.02 -5.16
N GLU A 340 13.35 10.04 -3.83
CA GLU A 340 13.64 11.30 -3.11
C GLU A 340 14.96 11.93 -3.55
N ALA A 341 15.98 11.09 -3.76
CA ALA A 341 17.29 11.52 -4.26
C ALA A 341 17.18 12.08 -5.68
N GLU A 342 16.36 11.45 -6.53
CA GLU A 342 16.11 11.92 -7.89
C GLU A 342 15.37 13.26 -7.91
N GLN A 343 14.35 13.43 -7.06
CA GLN A 343 13.66 14.71 -6.89
C GLN A 343 14.62 15.82 -6.45
N TYR A 344 15.55 15.50 -5.54
CA TYR A 344 16.56 16.45 -5.10
C TYR A 344 17.53 16.84 -6.22
N ARG A 345 18.02 15.87 -7.02
CA ARG A 345 18.87 16.14 -8.20
C ARG A 345 18.18 17.05 -9.22
N GLN A 346 16.94 16.74 -9.60
CA GLN A 346 16.18 17.55 -10.55
C GLN A 346 15.87 18.96 -10.03
N ALA A 347 15.74 19.14 -8.71
CA ALA A 347 15.58 20.46 -8.12
C ALA A 347 16.87 21.30 -8.22
N LEU A 348 18.04 20.70 -8.00
CA LEU A 348 19.34 21.36 -8.18
C LEU A 348 19.58 21.76 -9.63
N ASP A 349 19.33 20.87 -10.58
CA ASP A 349 19.54 21.14 -12.01
C ASP A 349 18.65 22.29 -12.49
N ARG A 350 17.39 22.36 -12.03
CA ARG A 350 16.49 23.49 -12.35
C ARG A 350 16.96 24.80 -11.73
N GLY A 351 17.48 24.76 -10.50
CA GLY A 351 18.04 25.95 -9.83
C GLY A 351 19.26 26.51 -10.55
N ALA A 352 20.12 25.63 -11.09
CA ALA A 352 21.32 26.00 -11.84
C ALA A 352 21.05 26.63 -13.22
N VAL A 353 19.91 26.31 -13.86
CA VAL A 353 19.52 26.91 -15.16
C VAL A 353 18.87 28.30 -14.99
N THR A 354 18.47 28.66 -13.78
CA THR A 354 17.86 29.96 -13.45
C THR A 354 18.84 30.98 -12.84
N SER A 355 20.12 30.64 -12.77
CA SER A 355 21.25 31.50 -12.34
C SER A 355 22.22 31.75 -13.48
#